data_AF-A0A6S7JTN4-F1
#
_entry.id   AF-A0A6S7JTN4-F1
#
_cell.length_a   1.000
_cell.length_b   1.000
_cell.length_c   1.000
_cell.angle_alpha   90.00
_cell.angle_beta   90.00
_cell.angle_gamma   90.00
#
_symmetry.space_group_name_H-M   'P 1'
#
loop_
_entity.id
_entity.type
_entity.pdbx_description
1 polymer ?
#
loop_
_entity_poly.entity_id
_entity_poly.type
_entity_poly.pdbx_seq_one_letter_code
_entity_poly.pdbx_strand_id
1 'polypeptide(L)'
;MADQQTNTGQSNFTQVVSLLRQAESLLSSVSNSDNTAPNSSTVTENSNVDSVPSVATTSTSSDRSLANFRSLFSSYNRGSFRQNSSRASSAPPPKRKRTLSQFVPKDTWILELFCLADRHQNYQPTRGRKCDLQLAGLGKKKIVFKKDGSASAFVGKLKEYFPKLQNCGGFEILRSGASNKDLVVIHPPPSGYSVPFLREASGLGQALAYIRPIQSSLNMDQVQPNSSQVLLA
;
A
#
# COMPACT_ATOMS: atom_id res chain seq x y z
N MET A 1 -37.19 28.07 -32.82
CA MET A 1 -36.60 29.37 -32.42
C MET A 1 -36.97 29.59 -30.96
N ALA A 2 -36.08 29.68 -29.98
CA ALA A 2 -34.64 29.47 -29.89
C ALA A 2 -34.28 29.21 -28.40
N ASP A 3 -33.28 28.36 -28.23
CA ASP A 3 -32.32 28.12 -27.13
C ASP A 3 -32.48 28.73 -25.72
N GLN A 4 -32.49 27.87 -24.70
CA GLN A 4 -32.03 28.15 -23.32
C GLN A 4 -30.61 27.57 -23.14
N GLN A 5 -29.61 28.41 -22.90
CA GLN A 5 -28.25 27.98 -22.54
C GLN A 5 -27.64 28.79 -21.38
N THR A 6 -27.20 28.04 -20.36
CA THR A 6 -25.99 28.20 -19.51
C THR A 6 -25.83 29.46 -18.62
N ASN A 7 -26.13 29.34 -17.33
CA ASN A 7 -25.78 30.34 -16.29
C ASN A 7 -25.06 29.73 -15.06
N THR A 8 -24.22 28.70 -15.25
CA THR A 8 -23.51 28.00 -14.15
C THR A 8 -21.98 28.22 -14.15
N GLY A 9 -21.41 28.85 -15.19
CA GLY A 9 -19.96 29.11 -15.28
C GLY A 9 -19.48 30.36 -14.54
N GLN A 10 -20.33 31.38 -14.41
CA GLN A 10 -19.94 32.67 -13.81
C GLN A 10 -19.85 32.64 -12.28
N SER A 11 -20.67 31.79 -11.62
CA SER A 11 -20.70 31.68 -10.16
C SER A 11 -19.40 31.09 -9.59
N ASN A 12 -18.87 30.04 -10.23
CA ASN A 12 -17.63 29.39 -9.82
C ASN A 12 -16.42 30.33 -9.97
N PHE A 13 -16.34 31.08 -11.07
CA PHE A 13 -15.26 32.05 -11.29
C PHE A 13 -15.28 33.15 -10.22
N THR A 14 -16.47 33.65 -9.88
CA THR A 14 -16.63 34.69 -8.85
C THR A 14 -16.21 34.18 -7.46
N GLN A 15 -16.49 32.91 -7.14
CA GLN A 15 -16.05 32.27 -5.89
C GLN A 15 -14.53 32.10 -5.82
N VAL A 16 -13.88 31.72 -6.93
CA VAL A 16 -12.41 31.58 -6.95
C VAL A 16 -11.73 32.94 -6.74
N VAL A 17 -12.25 34.00 -7.38
CA VAL A 17 -11.72 35.36 -7.22
C VAL A 17 -11.89 35.88 -5.79
N SER A 18 -13.04 35.62 -5.14
CA SER A 18 -13.25 36.05 -3.75
C SER A 18 -12.34 35.29 -2.77
N LEU A 19 -12.11 33.99 -3.00
CA LEU A 19 -11.24 33.17 -2.17
C LEU A 19 -9.78 33.60 -2.28
N LEU A 20 -9.31 33.94 -3.50
CA LEU A 20 -7.95 34.44 -3.71
C LEU A 20 -7.69 35.74 -2.92
N ARG A 21 -8.67 36.66 -2.95
CA ARG A 21 -8.59 37.95 -2.25
C ARG A 21 -8.57 37.78 -0.72
N GLN A 22 -9.27 36.77 -0.21
CA GLN A 22 -9.20 36.41 1.22
C GLN A 22 -7.82 35.87 1.61
N ALA A 23 -7.20 35.05 0.76
CA ALA A 23 -5.86 34.52 1.01
C ALA A 23 -4.79 35.63 1.04
N GLU A 24 -4.86 36.63 0.15
CA GLU A 24 -3.97 37.80 0.18
C GLU A 24 -4.09 38.59 1.49
N SER A 25 -5.31 38.77 2.01
CA SER A 25 -5.54 39.46 3.29
C SER A 25 -4.94 38.72 4.48
N LEU A 26 -4.87 37.39 4.45
CA LEU A 26 -4.28 36.58 5.51
C LEU A 26 -2.75 36.58 5.46
N LEU A 27 -2.17 36.66 4.26
CA LEU A 27 -0.70 36.73 4.11
C LEU A 27 -0.16 38.10 4.48
N SER A 28 -0.90 39.17 4.17
CA SER A 28 -0.52 40.55 4.51
C SER A 28 -0.61 40.86 6.01
N SER A 29 -1.44 40.13 6.77
CA SER A 29 -1.51 40.30 8.23
C SER A 29 -0.34 39.66 8.99
N VAL A 30 0.40 38.75 8.36
CA VAL A 30 1.55 38.04 8.97
C VAL A 30 2.85 38.85 8.84
N SER A 31 2.91 39.87 7.97
CA SER A 31 4.14 40.62 7.67
C SER A 31 4.46 41.78 8.62
N ASN A 32 3.68 42.00 9.70
CA ASN A 32 3.85 43.15 10.61
C ASN A 32 4.19 42.76 12.07
N SER A 33 4.96 41.69 12.27
CA SER A 33 5.53 41.38 13.59
C SER A 33 6.98 40.93 13.46
N ASP A 34 7.91 41.89 13.52
CA ASP A 34 9.34 41.63 13.68
C ASP A 34 9.86 42.29 14.97
N ASN A 35 10.84 41.61 15.57
CA ASN A 35 11.62 41.87 16.80
C ASN A 35 11.03 41.26 18.09
N THR A 36 11.70 40.37 18.83
CA THR A 36 13.09 40.51 19.31
C THR A 36 13.59 39.14 19.85
N ALA A 37 14.80 38.69 19.46
CA ALA A 37 15.56 37.64 20.16
C ALA A 37 16.50 38.27 21.22
N PRO A 38 16.99 37.54 22.25
CA PRO A 38 18.32 36.90 22.06
C PRO A 38 18.59 35.58 22.83
N ASN A 39 19.50 34.77 22.25
CA ASN A 39 20.53 33.87 22.81
C ASN A 39 20.45 33.33 24.26
N SER A 40 20.67 32.01 24.45
CA SER A 40 22.02 31.40 24.61
C SER A 40 21.98 29.97 25.19
N SER A 41 22.94 29.16 24.77
CA SER A 41 23.21 27.73 25.00
C SER A 41 23.82 27.37 26.38
N THR A 42 23.64 26.12 26.83
CA THR A 42 24.63 25.24 27.56
C THR A 42 24.04 23.81 27.66
N VAL A 43 24.62 22.72 27.08
CA VAL A 43 25.65 21.79 27.64
C VAL A 43 25.32 21.39 29.11
N THR A 44 25.19 20.12 29.57
CA THR A 44 26.17 19.02 29.67
C THR A 44 25.52 17.77 30.35
N GLU A 45 25.96 16.56 29.95
CA GLU A 45 26.33 15.36 30.76
C GLU A 45 25.45 14.68 31.86
N ASN A 46 25.27 13.36 31.62
CA ASN A 46 25.58 12.18 32.45
C ASN A 46 24.79 11.67 33.68
N SER A 47 24.62 10.34 33.63
CA SER A 47 24.73 9.29 34.67
C SER A 47 23.50 8.85 35.50
N ASN A 48 23.04 7.63 35.17
CA ASN A 48 22.94 6.42 36.02
C ASN A 48 22.53 6.60 37.50
N VAL A 49 21.41 5.99 37.94
CA VAL A 49 21.35 4.80 38.83
C VAL A 49 19.90 4.45 39.23
N ASP A 50 19.64 3.15 39.30
CA ASP A 50 18.54 2.47 40.01
C ASP A 50 18.24 3.07 41.40
N SER A 51 16.95 3.15 41.76
CA SER A 51 16.38 2.67 43.04
C SER A 51 14.90 3.03 43.17
N VAL A 52 14.07 2.03 43.43
CA VAL A 52 12.68 2.14 43.93
C VAL A 52 12.75 2.47 45.44
N PRO A 53 11.87 3.33 46.00
CA PRO A 53 10.68 2.79 46.67
C PRO A 53 9.38 3.61 46.51
N SER A 54 8.29 2.85 46.64
CA SER A 54 6.87 3.19 46.72
C SER A 54 6.47 4.56 47.28
N VAL A 55 5.58 5.24 46.57
CA VAL A 55 4.52 6.07 47.18
C VAL A 55 3.19 5.68 46.54
N ALA A 56 2.28 5.17 47.37
CA ALA A 56 0.93 4.81 47.01
C ALA A 56 0.13 6.05 46.60
N THR A 57 -0.43 6.06 45.39
CA THR A 57 -1.48 7.02 45.01
C THR A 57 -2.41 6.38 43.98
N THR A 58 -3.58 5.91 44.47
CA THR A 58 -4.84 5.69 43.74
C THR A 58 -4.76 5.21 42.28
N SER A 59 -4.60 3.91 42.08
CA SER A 59 -4.64 3.26 40.76
C SER A 59 -5.74 2.21 40.65
N THR A 60 -7.01 2.60 40.78
CA THR A 60 -8.13 1.66 40.57
C THR A 60 -8.58 1.55 39.11
N SER A 61 -8.18 2.47 38.23
CA SER A 61 -8.51 2.43 36.80
C SER A 61 -7.54 1.59 35.97
N SER A 62 -6.23 1.68 36.21
CA SER A 62 -5.21 0.99 35.40
C SER A 62 -5.27 -0.53 35.53
N ASP A 63 -5.64 -1.04 36.70
CA ASP A 63 -5.78 -2.49 36.93
C ASP A 63 -6.95 -3.08 36.13
N ARG A 64 -8.07 -2.35 36.00
CA ARG A 64 -9.20 -2.78 35.15
C ARG A 64 -8.85 -2.73 33.67
N SER A 65 -8.13 -1.69 33.24
CA SER A 65 -7.63 -1.57 31.86
C SER A 65 -6.71 -2.73 31.49
N LEU A 66 -5.76 -3.04 32.37
CA LEU A 66 -4.83 -4.16 32.19
C LEU A 66 -5.55 -5.52 32.26
N ALA A 67 -6.52 -5.70 33.15
CA ALA A 67 -7.32 -6.91 33.22
C ALA A 67 -8.13 -7.14 31.92
N ASN A 68 -8.75 -6.09 31.38
CA ASN A 68 -9.47 -6.14 30.11
C ASN A 68 -8.52 -6.48 28.95
N PHE A 69 -7.37 -5.82 28.87
CA PHE A 69 -6.37 -6.10 27.83
C PHE A 69 -5.85 -7.53 27.93
N ARG A 70 -5.59 -8.04 29.15
CA ARG A 70 -5.22 -9.43 29.40
C ARG A 70 -6.32 -10.42 29.02
N SER A 71 -7.60 -10.07 29.17
CA SER A 71 -8.71 -10.94 28.76
C SER A 71 -8.80 -11.13 27.24
N LEU A 72 -8.43 -10.10 26.45
CA LEU A 72 -8.45 -10.16 24.98
C LEU A 72 -7.48 -11.21 24.44
N PHE A 73 -6.38 -11.46 25.16
CA PHE A 73 -5.37 -12.46 24.79
C PHE A 73 -5.39 -13.72 25.66
N SER A 74 -6.41 -13.90 26.50
CA SER A 74 -6.50 -15.04 27.43
C SER A 74 -6.48 -16.41 26.75
N SER A 75 -6.93 -16.49 25.49
CA SER A 75 -6.88 -17.70 24.67
C SER A 75 -5.47 -18.07 24.18
N TYR A 76 -4.52 -17.13 24.19
CA TYR A 76 -3.14 -17.34 23.76
C TYR A 76 -2.20 -17.59 24.95
N ASN A 77 -2.58 -17.16 26.16
CA ASN A 77 -1.77 -17.31 27.37
C ASN A 77 -2.24 -18.51 28.22
N ARG A 78 -2.08 -19.73 27.70
CA ARG A 78 -2.37 -20.99 28.44
C ARG A 78 -1.16 -21.50 29.24
N GLY A 79 -0.23 -20.62 29.57
CA GLY A 79 0.97 -20.93 30.33
C GLY A 79 1.18 -19.95 31.47
N SER A 80 1.10 -20.46 32.69
CA SER A 80 1.50 -19.84 33.95
C SER A 80 0.49 -18.92 34.68
N PHE A 81 0.36 -19.23 35.98
CA PHE A 81 -0.35 -18.51 37.06
C PHE A 81 -1.88 -18.65 37.14
N ARG A 82 -2.34 -19.79 37.66
CA ARG A 82 -3.67 -19.91 38.29
C ARG A 82 -3.56 -19.46 39.75
N GLN A 83 -4.05 -18.27 40.06
CA GLN A 83 -4.42 -17.94 41.44
C GLN A 83 -5.83 -18.44 41.72
N ASN A 84 -5.96 -19.04 42.89
CA ASN A 84 -7.09 -19.78 43.41
C ASN A 84 -8.23 -18.82 43.78
N SER A 85 -9.41 -18.97 43.20
CA SER A 85 -10.65 -18.38 43.73
C SER A 85 -11.79 -19.38 43.58
N SER A 86 -12.14 -19.99 44.70
CA SER A 86 -13.18 -20.99 44.88
C SER A 86 -14.58 -20.36 44.84
N ARG A 87 -15.27 -20.43 43.69
CA ARG A 87 -16.73 -20.27 43.65
C ARG A 87 -17.37 -21.18 42.59
N ALA A 88 -18.25 -22.05 43.09
CA ALA A 88 -19.34 -22.78 42.45
C ALA A 88 -19.07 -23.53 41.12
N SER A 89 -19.16 -24.85 41.20
CA SER A 89 -19.23 -25.79 40.08
C SER A 89 -20.51 -25.57 39.26
N SER A 90 -20.46 -24.67 38.29
CA SER A 90 -21.27 -24.79 37.07
C SER A 90 -20.38 -25.45 36.03
N ALA A 91 -20.66 -26.71 35.71
CA ALA A 91 -19.99 -27.38 34.60
C ALA A 91 -20.17 -26.51 33.35
N PRO A 92 -19.10 -26.12 32.65
CA PRO A 92 -19.24 -25.32 31.44
C PRO A 92 -20.11 -26.11 30.44
N PRO A 93 -21.06 -25.45 29.74
CA PRO A 93 -21.88 -26.12 28.75
C PRO A 93 -20.96 -26.85 27.76
N PRO A 94 -21.33 -28.07 27.33
CA PRO A 94 -20.48 -28.86 26.45
C PRO A 94 -20.14 -28.00 25.24
N LYS A 95 -18.86 -27.65 25.10
CA LYS A 95 -18.36 -26.88 23.98
C LYS A 95 -18.73 -27.69 22.74
N ARG A 96 -19.77 -27.25 22.01
CA ARG A 96 -20.05 -27.75 20.67
C ARG A 96 -18.71 -27.62 19.96
N LYS A 97 -18.13 -28.76 19.58
CA LYS A 97 -16.94 -28.82 18.74
C LYS A 97 -17.36 -28.17 17.43
N ARG A 98 -17.30 -26.84 17.36
CA ARG A 98 -17.25 -26.16 16.08
C ARG A 98 -15.99 -26.73 15.48
N THR A 99 -16.15 -27.62 14.51
CA THR A 99 -15.10 -27.99 13.59
C THR A 99 -14.70 -26.67 12.96
N LEU A 100 -13.71 -26.02 13.56
CA LEU A 100 -12.98 -24.94 12.91
C LEU A 100 -12.42 -25.63 11.67
N SER A 101 -13.07 -25.41 10.53
CA SER A 101 -12.50 -25.76 9.24
C SER A 101 -11.10 -25.17 9.26
N GLN A 102 -10.09 -26.03 9.27
CA GLN A 102 -8.70 -25.59 9.33
C GLN A 102 -8.51 -24.59 8.19
N PHE A 103 -8.12 -23.36 8.52
CA PHE A 103 -7.74 -22.40 7.51
C PHE A 103 -6.52 -22.97 6.81
N VAL A 104 -6.70 -23.49 5.61
CA VAL A 104 -5.61 -23.93 4.74
C VAL A 104 -5.20 -22.69 3.93
N PRO A 105 -4.04 -22.07 4.21
CA PRO A 105 -3.59 -20.93 3.43
C PRO A 105 -3.49 -21.35 1.96
N LYS A 106 -4.12 -20.58 1.08
CA LYS A 106 -4.00 -20.82 -0.37
C LYS A 106 -2.56 -20.56 -0.77
N ASP A 107 -1.93 -21.52 -1.45
CA ASP A 107 -0.55 -21.42 -1.87
C ASP A 107 -0.39 -20.44 -3.05
N THR A 108 -0.40 -19.15 -2.71
CA THR A 108 -0.42 -18.04 -3.65
C THR A 108 0.73 -17.08 -3.40
N TRP A 109 1.10 -16.36 -4.44
CA TRP A 109 2.09 -15.28 -4.42
C TRP A 109 1.47 -14.04 -5.03
N ILE A 110 1.52 -12.93 -4.32
CA ILE A 110 0.98 -11.66 -4.77
C ILE A 110 2.14 -10.82 -5.26
N LEU A 111 2.06 -10.36 -6.51
CA LEU A 111 3.06 -9.51 -7.13
C LEU A 111 2.40 -8.22 -7.63
N GLU A 112 3.03 -7.10 -7.30
CA GLU A 112 2.68 -5.82 -7.91
C GLU A 112 3.46 -5.64 -9.21
N LEU A 113 2.74 -5.29 -10.26
CA LEU A 113 3.26 -5.13 -11.61
C LEU A 113 2.90 -3.73 -12.13
N PHE A 114 3.79 -3.14 -12.91
CA PHE A 114 3.58 -1.85 -13.55
C PHE A 114 3.91 -1.98 -15.03
N CYS A 115 2.94 -1.76 -15.93
CA CYS A 115 3.17 -1.85 -17.36
C CYS A 115 3.61 -0.49 -17.95
N LEU A 116 4.79 -0.51 -18.55
CA LEU A 116 5.35 0.59 -19.32
C LEU A 116 4.87 0.45 -20.76
N ALA A 117 4.78 1.58 -21.43
CA ALA A 117 4.29 1.61 -22.79
C ALA A 117 5.38 1.72 -23.84
N ASP A 118 6.45 2.44 -23.53
CA ASP A 118 7.58 2.56 -24.42
C ASP A 118 8.48 1.32 -24.29
N ARG A 119 8.81 0.72 -25.44
CA ARG A 119 9.67 -0.46 -25.52
C ARG A 119 11.12 -0.19 -25.09
N HIS A 120 11.57 1.06 -25.17
CA HIS A 120 12.93 1.45 -24.81
C HIS A 120 13.04 2.05 -23.40
N GLN A 121 11.95 2.04 -22.64
CA GLN A 121 11.95 2.61 -21.30
C GLN A 121 12.79 1.75 -20.35
N ASN A 122 13.85 2.37 -19.80
CA ASN A 122 14.78 1.80 -18.83
C ASN A 122 14.75 2.54 -17.49
N TYR A 123 13.78 3.42 -17.29
CA TYR A 123 13.67 4.24 -16.09
C TYR A 123 12.25 4.28 -15.56
N GLN A 124 12.12 4.48 -14.26
CA GLN A 124 10.82 4.59 -13.61
C GLN A 124 10.06 5.82 -14.11
N PRO A 125 8.77 5.69 -14.44
CA PRO A 125 7.97 6.81 -14.90
C PRO A 125 7.81 7.88 -13.80
N THR A 126 7.71 9.15 -14.20
CA THR A 126 7.41 10.26 -13.29
C THR A 126 5.99 10.14 -12.72
N ARG A 127 5.67 10.89 -11.66
CA ARG A 127 4.34 10.85 -11.04
C ARG A 127 3.20 11.13 -12.03
N GLY A 128 3.33 12.19 -12.85
CA GLY A 128 2.34 12.51 -13.88
C GLY A 128 2.18 11.37 -14.89
N ARG A 129 3.31 10.84 -15.37
CA ARG A 129 3.30 9.72 -16.32
C ARG A 129 2.69 8.44 -15.75
N LYS A 130 2.86 8.18 -14.44
CA LYS A 130 2.19 7.07 -13.74
C LYS A 130 0.67 7.21 -13.80
N CYS A 131 0.13 8.43 -13.64
CA CYS A 131 -1.30 8.68 -13.76
C CYS A 131 -1.81 8.40 -15.18
N ASP A 132 -1.12 8.90 -16.22
CA ASP A 132 -1.51 8.66 -17.61
C ASP A 132 -1.54 7.16 -17.95
N LEU A 133 -0.51 6.43 -17.51
CA LEU A 133 -0.42 4.98 -17.72
C LEU A 133 -1.54 4.25 -16.98
N GLN A 134 -1.93 4.70 -15.79
CA GLN A 134 -3.07 4.14 -15.07
C GLN A 134 -4.39 4.34 -15.85
N LEU A 135 -4.63 5.54 -16.38
CA LEU A 135 -5.81 5.85 -17.19
C LEU A 135 -5.83 5.06 -18.51
N ALA A 136 -4.66 4.80 -19.09
CA ALA A 136 -4.48 3.95 -20.26
C ALA A 136 -4.61 2.45 -19.97
N GLY A 137 -4.86 2.04 -18.72
CA GLY A 137 -4.95 0.64 -18.29
C GLY A 137 -3.59 -0.10 -18.24
N LEU A 138 -2.47 0.62 -18.36
CA LEU A 138 -1.10 0.12 -18.35
C LEU A 138 -0.39 0.35 -16.98
N GLY A 139 -0.99 1.08 -16.04
CA GLY A 139 -0.34 1.40 -14.77
C GLY A 139 -0.12 0.24 -13.79
N LYS A 140 -0.15 0.57 -12.49
CA LYS A 140 0.12 -0.39 -11.43
C LYS A 140 -1.08 -1.34 -11.26
N LYS A 141 -0.82 -2.65 -11.23
CA LYS A 141 -1.79 -3.69 -10.89
C LYS A 141 -1.20 -4.69 -9.91
N LYS A 142 -2.02 -5.12 -8.94
CA LYS A 142 -1.68 -6.17 -7.99
C LYS A 142 -2.31 -7.47 -8.47
N ILE A 143 -1.49 -8.47 -8.77
CA ILE A 143 -1.93 -9.74 -9.37
C ILE A 143 -1.58 -10.89 -8.43
N VAL A 144 -2.54 -11.80 -8.25
CA VAL A 144 -2.35 -13.01 -7.44
C VAL A 144 -2.01 -14.18 -8.35
N PHE A 145 -0.86 -14.81 -8.12
CA PHE A 145 -0.36 -15.99 -8.83
C PHE A 145 -0.43 -17.23 -7.93
N LYS A 146 -0.46 -18.42 -8.55
CA LYS A 146 -0.21 -19.68 -7.81
C LYS A 146 1.29 -19.84 -7.64
N LYS A 147 1.75 -20.33 -6.48
CA LYS A 147 3.19 -20.39 -6.17
C LYS A 147 4.00 -21.30 -7.09
N ASP A 148 3.36 -22.33 -7.63
CA ASP A 148 3.87 -23.33 -8.58
C ASP A 148 3.55 -22.98 -10.05
N GLY A 149 3.12 -21.73 -10.32
CA GLY A 149 2.68 -21.29 -11.64
C GLY A 149 3.78 -21.41 -12.71
N SER A 150 3.44 -22.08 -13.82
CA SER A 150 4.28 -22.15 -15.01
C SER A 150 4.41 -20.80 -15.72
N ALA A 151 5.36 -20.70 -16.65
CA ALA A 151 5.53 -19.50 -17.47
C ALA A 151 4.27 -19.17 -18.30
N SER A 152 3.60 -20.18 -18.86
CA SER A 152 2.36 -19.98 -19.60
C SER A 152 1.22 -19.45 -18.72
N ALA A 153 1.09 -19.95 -17.49
CA ALA A 153 0.10 -19.48 -16.53
C ALA A 153 0.37 -18.04 -16.09
N PHE A 154 1.66 -17.67 -15.90
CA PHE A 154 2.06 -16.30 -15.61
C PHE A 154 1.71 -15.35 -16.76
N VAL A 155 2.11 -15.69 -17.99
CA VAL A 155 1.84 -14.88 -19.20
C VAL A 155 0.33 -14.75 -19.44
N GLY A 156 -0.44 -15.82 -19.26
CA GLY A 156 -1.90 -15.81 -19.41
C GLY A 156 -2.56 -14.81 -18.47
N LYS A 157 -2.23 -14.85 -17.17
CA LYS A 157 -2.70 -13.86 -16.20
C LYS A 157 -2.23 -12.45 -16.54
N LEU A 158 -1.01 -12.30 -17.04
CA LEU A 158 -0.52 -10.97 -17.39
C LEU A 158 -1.34 -10.36 -18.54
N LYS A 159 -1.68 -11.15 -19.56
CA LYS A 159 -2.52 -10.72 -20.69
C LYS A 159 -3.98 -10.49 -20.30
N GLU A 160 -4.47 -11.17 -19.27
CA GLU A 160 -5.81 -10.91 -18.68
C GLU A 160 -5.86 -9.53 -18.02
N TYR A 161 -4.84 -9.20 -17.21
CA TYR A 161 -4.78 -7.92 -16.51
C TYR A 161 -4.32 -6.77 -17.39
N PHE A 162 -3.48 -7.03 -18.40
CA PHE A 162 -2.99 -6.03 -19.36
C PHE A 162 -3.29 -6.50 -20.79
N PRO A 163 -4.54 -6.36 -21.27
CA PRO A 163 -4.95 -6.84 -22.60
C PRO A 163 -4.11 -6.28 -23.75
N LYS A 164 -3.61 -5.05 -23.60
CA LYS A 164 -2.74 -4.38 -24.59
C LYS A 164 -1.43 -5.14 -24.85
N LEU A 165 -0.97 -6.00 -23.94
CA LEU A 165 0.22 -6.82 -24.13
C LEU A 165 0.02 -7.97 -25.14
N GLN A 166 -1.21 -8.29 -25.53
CA GLN A 166 -1.47 -9.39 -26.47
C GLN A 166 -0.84 -9.13 -27.86
N ASN A 167 -0.83 -7.87 -28.29
CA ASN A 167 -0.44 -7.48 -29.66
C ASN A 167 0.95 -6.84 -29.74
N CYS A 168 1.72 -6.81 -28.64
CA CYS A 168 3.01 -6.13 -28.57
C CYS A 168 4.20 -7.00 -29.03
N GLY A 169 3.94 -8.25 -29.42
CA GLY A 169 4.96 -9.15 -29.97
C GLY A 169 5.92 -9.76 -28.93
N GLY A 170 5.76 -9.40 -27.66
CA GLY A 170 6.58 -9.89 -26.56
C GLY A 170 6.83 -8.80 -25.54
N PHE A 171 7.19 -9.19 -24.32
CA PHE A 171 7.50 -8.27 -23.24
C PHE A 171 8.62 -8.81 -22.36
N GLU A 172 9.29 -7.90 -21.67
CA GLU A 172 10.30 -8.21 -20.66
C GLU A 172 9.82 -7.75 -19.29
N ILE A 173 10.32 -8.45 -18.26
CA ILE A 173 10.13 -8.06 -16.86
C ILE A 173 11.40 -7.36 -16.39
N LEU A 174 11.24 -6.22 -15.73
CA LEU A 174 12.31 -5.44 -15.15
C LEU A 174 12.11 -5.31 -13.64
N ARG A 175 13.23 -5.21 -12.91
CA ARG A 175 13.28 -4.82 -11.51
C ARG A 175 13.94 -3.46 -11.38
N SER A 176 13.78 -2.81 -10.23
CA SER A 176 14.57 -1.64 -9.89
C SER A 176 16.07 -1.98 -9.84
N GLY A 177 16.90 -1.13 -10.44
CA GLY A 177 18.35 -1.24 -10.41
C GLY A 177 18.97 -0.70 -9.12
N ALA A 178 20.28 -0.44 -9.18
CA ALA A 178 21.02 0.16 -8.06
C ALA A 178 20.56 1.60 -7.77
N SER A 179 20.25 2.36 -8.82
CA SER A 179 19.61 3.68 -8.70
C SER A 179 18.10 3.52 -8.58
N ASN A 180 17.48 4.35 -7.74
CA ASN A 180 16.03 4.39 -7.55
C ASN A 180 15.24 4.75 -8.83
N LYS A 181 15.91 5.20 -9.89
CA LYS A 181 15.27 5.54 -11.16
C LYS A 181 15.49 4.49 -12.23
N ASP A 182 16.50 3.64 -12.10
CA ASP A 182 16.89 2.73 -13.18
C ASP A 182 16.11 1.43 -13.10
N LEU A 183 15.83 0.86 -14.27
CA LEU A 183 15.19 -0.42 -14.44
C LEU A 183 16.14 -1.38 -15.14
N VAL A 184 16.29 -2.57 -14.56
CA VAL A 184 17.18 -3.62 -15.06
C VAL A 184 16.33 -4.81 -15.47
N VAL A 185 16.58 -5.30 -16.68
CA VAL A 185 15.89 -6.48 -17.23
C VAL A 185 16.23 -7.71 -16.39
N ILE A 186 15.21 -8.46 -16.00
CA ILE A 186 15.37 -9.80 -15.48
C ILE A 186 15.43 -10.73 -16.69
N HIS A 187 16.59 -11.32 -16.96
CA HIS A 187 16.69 -12.26 -18.08
C HIS A 187 15.91 -13.55 -17.78
N PRO A 188 15.03 -14.00 -18.69
CA PRO A 188 14.29 -15.23 -18.48
C PRO A 188 15.23 -16.44 -18.61
N PRO A 189 15.00 -17.51 -17.83
CA PRO A 189 15.63 -18.80 -18.09
C PRO A 189 15.09 -19.39 -19.42
N PRO A 190 15.69 -20.46 -19.96
CA PRO A 190 15.19 -21.12 -21.17
C PRO A 190 13.72 -21.57 -21.10
N SER A 191 13.21 -21.83 -19.89
CA SER A 191 11.81 -22.20 -19.63
C SER A 191 10.85 -20.99 -19.53
N GLY A 192 11.36 -19.76 -19.63
CA GLY A 192 10.59 -18.52 -19.51
C GLY A 192 10.34 -18.07 -18.07
N TYR A 193 9.53 -17.02 -17.91
CA TYR A 193 9.22 -16.44 -16.59
C TYR A 193 8.21 -17.28 -15.79
N SER A 194 8.69 -18.30 -15.10
CA SER A 194 7.87 -19.04 -14.13
C SER A 194 7.70 -18.26 -12.81
N VAL A 195 6.62 -18.53 -12.09
CA VAL A 195 6.36 -17.90 -10.79
C VAL A 195 7.45 -18.24 -9.75
N PRO A 196 7.89 -19.51 -9.61
CA PRO A 196 9.01 -19.83 -8.73
C PRO A 196 10.29 -19.07 -9.08
N PHE A 197 10.64 -18.98 -10.37
CA PHE A 197 11.82 -18.25 -10.82
C PHE A 197 11.75 -16.77 -10.44
N LEU A 198 10.62 -16.11 -10.74
CA LEU A 198 10.44 -14.70 -10.40
C LEU A 198 10.47 -14.47 -8.89
N ARG A 199 9.84 -15.35 -8.10
CA ARG A 199 9.80 -15.24 -6.64
C ARG A 199 11.17 -15.43 -5.99
N GLU A 200 11.93 -16.44 -6.41
CA GLU A 200 13.06 -16.96 -5.62
C GLU A 200 14.42 -16.74 -6.28
N ALA A 201 14.53 -16.95 -7.59
CA ALA A 201 15.82 -16.97 -8.29
C ALA A 201 16.18 -15.63 -8.96
N SER A 202 15.17 -14.84 -9.35
CA SER A 202 15.39 -13.61 -10.12
C SER A 202 15.80 -12.38 -9.28
N GLY A 203 15.75 -12.50 -7.96
CA GLY A 203 15.93 -11.38 -7.03
C GLY A 203 14.75 -10.37 -7.01
N LEU A 204 13.63 -10.69 -7.65
CA LEU A 204 12.42 -9.84 -7.62
C LEU A 204 11.63 -10.01 -6.31
N GLY A 205 11.36 -11.24 -5.88
CA GLY A 205 10.73 -11.51 -4.57
C GLY A 205 9.33 -10.92 -4.43
N GLN A 206 9.19 -9.83 -3.67
CA GLN A 206 7.93 -9.08 -3.51
C GLN A 206 8.03 -7.65 -4.06
N ALA A 207 9.16 -7.28 -4.67
CA ALA A 207 9.36 -5.95 -5.20
C ALA A 207 8.44 -5.69 -6.40
N LEU A 208 8.16 -4.41 -6.64
CA LEU A 208 7.42 -3.96 -7.83
C LEU A 208 8.18 -4.37 -9.09
N ALA A 209 7.56 -5.19 -9.92
CA ALA A 209 8.07 -5.50 -11.25
C ALA A 209 7.52 -4.53 -12.29
N TYR A 210 8.35 -4.17 -13.24
CA TYR A 210 7.97 -3.39 -14.40
C TYR A 210 7.88 -4.30 -15.61
N ILE A 211 6.95 -4.03 -16.52
CA ILE A 211 6.80 -4.76 -17.77
C ILE A 211 6.98 -3.76 -18.89
N ARG A 212 7.77 -4.07 -19.91
CA ARG A 212 7.84 -3.27 -21.13
C ARG A 212 7.66 -4.16 -22.36
N PRO A 213 7.05 -3.64 -23.43
CA PRO A 213 7.01 -4.39 -24.69
C PRO A 213 8.40 -4.46 -25.33
N ILE A 214 8.63 -5.45 -26.20
CA ILE A 214 9.89 -5.61 -26.94
C ILE A 214 9.75 -5.08 -28.37
N GLN A 215 8.69 -5.50 -29.07
CA GLN A 215 8.57 -5.28 -30.51
C GLN A 215 7.87 -3.95 -30.84
N SER A 216 6.75 -3.65 -30.16
CA SER A 216 5.97 -2.44 -30.43
C SER A 216 5.50 -1.74 -29.15
N SER A 217 5.64 -0.42 -29.11
CA SER A 217 5.17 0.41 -27.99
C SER A 217 3.65 0.39 -27.89
N LEU A 218 3.13 0.44 -26.66
CA LEU A 218 1.69 0.34 -26.39
C LEU A 218 1.00 1.70 -26.52
N ASN A 219 -0.21 1.69 -27.07
CA ASN A 219 -1.03 2.89 -27.18
C ASN A 219 -1.56 3.36 -25.79
N MET A 220 -1.57 4.68 -25.57
CA MET A 220 -2.07 5.39 -24.39
C MET A 220 -3.59 5.61 -24.35
N ASP A 221 -4.35 5.17 -25.34
CA ASP A 221 -5.80 5.35 -25.39
C ASP A 221 -6.44 4.84 -24.10
N GLN A 222 -7.32 5.65 -23.51
CA GLN A 222 -7.94 5.33 -22.24
C GLN A 222 -8.79 4.07 -22.36
N VAL A 223 -8.59 3.13 -21.43
CA VAL A 223 -9.40 1.92 -21.39
C VAL A 223 -10.71 2.30 -20.71
N GLN A 224 -11.83 2.19 -21.43
CA GLN A 224 -13.16 2.39 -20.85
C GLN A 224 -13.30 1.50 -19.61
N PRO A 225 -13.79 2.04 -18.47
CA PRO A 225 -13.93 1.26 -17.26
C PRO A 225 -14.98 0.17 -17.49
N ASN A 226 -14.53 -1.05 -17.79
CA ASN A 226 -15.36 -2.22 -17.66
C ASN A 226 -15.61 -2.46 -16.17
N SER A 227 -16.88 -2.61 -15.80
CA SER A 227 -17.45 -2.53 -14.45
C SER A 227 -16.96 -3.56 -13.41
N SER A 228 -15.80 -4.18 -13.62
CA SER A 228 -15.25 -5.25 -12.78
C SER A 228 -14.11 -4.79 -11.84
N GLN A 229 -13.75 -3.50 -11.83
CA GLN A 229 -12.68 -2.96 -10.95
C GLN A 229 -13.15 -2.01 -9.84
N VAL A 230 -14.46 -1.94 -9.55
CA VAL A 230 -14.96 -1.14 -8.42
C VAL A 230 -15.13 -2.02 -7.18
N LEU A 231 -14.03 -2.49 -6.58
CA LEU A 231 -14.06 -3.02 -5.21
C LEU A 231 -12.64 -3.18 -4.65
N LEU A 232 -11.98 -2.07 -4.33
CA LEU A 232 -11.00 -1.94 -3.24
C LEU A 232 -10.47 -0.50 -3.23
N ALA A 233 -11.22 0.36 -2.54
CA ALA A 233 -10.70 1.54 -1.86
C ALA A 233 -10.86 1.31 -0.36
#